data_AF-A0A956MWN5-F1
#
_entry.id   AF-A0A956MWN5-F1
#
_cell.length_a   1.000
_cell.length_b   1.000
_cell.length_c   1.000
_cell.angle_alpha   90.00
_cell.angle_beta   90.00
_cell.angle_gamma   90.00
#
_symmetry.space_group_name_H-M   'P 1'
#
loop_
_entity.id
_entity.type
_entity.pdbx_description
1 polymer ?
#
loop_
_entity_poly.entity_id
_entity_poly.type
_entity_poly.pdbx_seq_one_letter_code
_entity_poly.pdbx_strand_id
1 'polypeptide(L)'
;MNFIDTLKSVDLVLSTNEVPLVVGESGIGKTALAKKLAKENNWSLVVIDGNLLKEGEIGGLPTIESYTTTNSNGEKIEKKITVYAVHNKLREIDEEIAKGKSVLLFIDEINRCEHTV
;
A
#
# COMPACT_ATOMS: atom_id res chain seq x y z
N MET A 1 -6.15 -18.55 18.09
CA MET A 1 -6.02 -17.11 18.36
C MET A 1 -7.28 -16.65 19.09
N ASN A 2 -7.15 -15.96 20.23
CA ASN A 2 -8.31 -15.27 20.81
C ASN A 2 -8.54 -13.99 19.99
N PHE A 3 -9.52 -14.03 19.09
CA PHE A 3 -9.79 -12.97 18.13
C PHE A 3 -10.03 -11.59 18.79
N ILE A 4 -10.74 -11.57 19.92
CA ILE A 4 -11.06 -10.32 20.64
C ILE A 4 -9.82 -9.73 21.30
N ASP A 5 -9.00 -10.58 21.92
CA ASP A 5 -7.77 -10.10 22.57
C ASP A 5 -6.80 -9.55 21.53
N THR A 6 -6.61 -10.24 20.40
CA THR A 6 -5.74 -9.73 19.35
C THR A 6 -6.26 -8.44 18.72
N LEU A 7 -7.57 -8.30 18.54
CA LEU A 7 -8.18 -7.06 18.04
C LEU A 7 -7.82 -5.88 18.95
N LYS A 8 -7.96 -6.04 20.27
CA LYS A 8 -7.59 -5.01 21.26
C LYS A 8 -6.10 -4.71 21.23
N SER A 9 -5.24 -5.72 21.13
CA SER A 9 -3.80 -5.51 21.04
C SER A 9 -3.40 -4.73 19.79
N VAL A 10 -4.00 -5.05 18.63
CA VAL A 10 -3.76 -4.34 17.38
C VAL A 10 -4.23 -2.88 17.47
N ASP A 11 -5.41 -2.64 18.05
CA ASP A 11 -5.95 -1.31 18.26
C ASP A 11 -5.03 -0.44 19.15
N LEU A 12 -4.49 -1.02 20.24
CA LEU A 12 -3.51 -0.35 21.11
C LEU A 12 -2.23 0.04 20.34
N VAL A 13 -1.67 -0.86 19.54
CA VAL A 13 -0.46 -0.56 18.74
C VAL A 13 -0.73 0.55 17.72
N LEU A 14 -1.89 0.54 17.06
CA LEU A 14 -2.24 1.60 16.12
C LEU A 14 -2.46 2.94 16.81
N SER A 15 -3.00 2.94 18.04
CA SER A 15 -3.18 4.17 18.83
C SER A 15 -1.85 4.86 19.17
N THR A 16 -0.73 4.14 19.13
CA THR A 16 0.61 4.69 19.31
C THR A 16 1.27 5.13 18.00
N ASN A 17 0.55 5.10 16.86
CA ASN A 17 1.08 5.31 15.51
C ASN A 17 2.16 4.30 15.09
N GLU A 18 2.16 3.11 15.67
CA GLU A 18 3.08 2.03 15.32
C GLU A 18 2.40 1.02 14.36
N VAL A 19 3.21 0.23 13.65
CA VAL A 19 2.71 -0.74 12.66
C VAL A 19 2.63 -2.15 13.28
N PRO A 20 1.42 -2.72 13.45
CA PRO A 20 1.27 -4.06 14.02
C PRO A 20 1.63 -5.16 13.02
N LEU A 21 2.47 -6.11 13.44
CA LEU A 21 2.72 -7.37 12.71
C LEU A 21 1.87 -8.50 13.31
N VAL A 22 0.91 -9.01 12.54
CA VAL A 22 0.02 -10.09 12.97
C VAL A 22 0.48 -11.43 12.41
N VAL A 23 0.93 -12.33 13.28
CA VAL A 23 1.40 -13.67 12.91
C VAL A 23 0.39 -14.73 13.34
N GLY A 24 0.10 -15.68 12.46
CA GLY A 24 -0.76 -16.82 12.76
C GLY A 24 -0.99 -17.71 11.54
N GLU A 25 -1.45 -18.93 11.78
CA GLU A 25 -1.72 -19.93 10.75
C GLU A 25 -2.66 -19.41 9.64
N SER A 26 -2.61 -20.06 8.47
CA SER A 26 -3.56 -19.76 7.39
C SER A 26 -4.99 -20.05 7.85
N GLY A 27 -5.94 -19.21 7.46
CA GLY A 27 -7.35 -19.36 7.84
C GLY A 27 -7.71 -18.95 9.28
N ILE A 28 -6.75 -18.53 10.12
CA ILE A 28 -7.03 -18.13 11.51
C ILE A 28 -7.85 -16.83 11.65
N GLY A 29 -8.08 -16.10 10.55
CA GLY A 29 -8.91 -14.89 10.51
C GLY A 29 -8.14 -13.56 10.49
N LYS A 30 -6.88 -13.52 10.05
CA LYS A 30 -6.07 -12.28 9.93
C LYS A 30 -6.78 -11.22 9.05
N THR A 31 -7.24 -11.60 7.87
CA THR A 31 -7.99 -10.69 6.97
C THR A 31 -9.34 -10.26 7.58
N ALA A 32 -9.99 -11.13 8.36
CA ALA A 32 -11.23 -10.80 9.06
C ALA A 32 -11.00 -9.79 10.19
N LEU A 33 -9.84 -9.88 10.86
CA LEU A 33 -9.40 -8.91 11.87
C LEU A 33 -9.28 -7.50 11.26
N ALA A 34 -8.56 -7.37 10.15
CA ALA A 34 -8.39 -6.10 9.45
C ALA A 34 -9.72 -5.51 8.96
N LYS A 35 -10.61 -6.34 8.40
CA LYS A 35 -11.97 -5.93 8.00
C LYS A 35 -12.80 -5.41 9.16
N LYS A 36 -12.75 -6.09 10.31
CA LYS A 36 -13.49 -5.67 11.50
C LYS A 36 -12.95 -4.34 12.03
N LEU A 37 -11.64 -4.22 12.15
CA LEU A 37 -10.98 -3.02 12.65
C LEU A 37 -11.27 -1.78 11.78
N ALA A 38 -11.18 -1.92 10.46
CA ALA A 38 -11.52 -0.85 9.54
C ALA A 38 -12.99 -0.44 9.67
N LYS A 39 -13.91 -1.41 9.81
CA LYS A 39 -15.34 -1.13 9.99
C LYS A 39 -15.63 -0.41 11.31
N GLU A 40 -15.02 -0.83 12.42
CA GLU A 40 -15.25 -0.22 13.74
C GLU A 40 -14.72 1.22 13.82
N ASN A 41 -13.64 1.51 13.10
CA ASN A 41 -13.05 2.85 13.05
C ASN A 41 -13.50 3.70 11.85
N ASN A 42 -14.43 3.20 11.03
CA ASN A 42 -14.88 3.85 9.79
C ASN A 42 -13.72 4.23 8.83
N TRP A 43 -12.74 3.33 8.71
CA TRP A 43 -11.59 3.46 7.82
C TRP A 43 -11.85 2.76 6.48
N SER A 44 -11.22 3.27 5.43
CA SER A 44 -11.13 2.55 4.16
C SER A 44 -10.06 1.46 4.26
N LEU A 45 -10.44 0.21 4.02
CA LEU A 45 -9.51 -0.92 4.01
C LEU A 45 -8.95 -1.11 2.59
N VAL A 46 -7.65 -0.94 2.44
CA VAL A 46 -6.92 -1.31 1.23
C VAL A 46 -6.08 -2.55 1.53
N VAL A 47 -6.22 -3.60 0.71
CA VAL A 47 -5.48 -4.85 0.88
C VAL A 47 -4.46 -5.01 -0.24
N ILE A 48 -3.24 -5.37 0.15
CA ILE A 48 -2.17 -5.81 -0.72
C ILE A 48 -1.91 -7.28 -0.40
N ASP A 49 -1.91 -8.14 -1.43
CA ASP A 49 -1.53 -9.56 -1.31
C ASP A 49 -0.06 -9.71 -1.71
N GLY A 50 0.80 -10.03 -0.75
CA GLY A 50 2.23 -10.25 -0.96
C GLY A 50 2.55 -11.45 -1.86
N ASN A 51 1.62 -12.37 -2.11
CA ASN A 51 1.79 -13.43 -3.10
C ASN A 51 1.79 -12.93 -4.55
N LEU A 52 1.05 -11.84 -4.79
CA LEU A 52 0.74 -11.37 -6.14
C LEU A 52 1.66 -10.24 -6.60
N LEU A 53 2.58 -9.80 -5.74
CA LEU A 53 3.46 -8.69 -6.02
C LEU A 53 4.91 -9.12 -5.88
N LYS A 54 5.71 -8.78 -6.88
CA LYS A 54 7.17 -8.64 -6.67
C LYS A 54 7.44 -7.29 -6.01
N GLU A 55 8.47 -7.21 -5.18
CA GLU A 55 8.87 -5.95 -4.52
C GLU A 55 9.00 -4.76 -5.49
N GLY A 56 9.52 -5.00 -6.70
CA GLY A 56 9.64 -3.96 -7.73
C GLY A 56 8.31 -3.51 -8.37
N GLU A 57 7.23 -4.29 -8.25
CA GLU A 57 5.95 -3.99 -8.87
C GLU A 57 5.12 -2.99 -8.06
N ILE A 58 5.28 -2.97 -6.72
CA ILE A 58 4.58 -2.00 -5.87
C ILE A 58 5.20 -0.60 -5.95
N GLY A 59 6.51 -0.51 -6.20
CA GLY A 59 7.23 0.75 -6.42
C GLY A 59 6.85 1.48 -7.71
N GLY A 60 6.10 0.81 -8.58
CA GLY A 60 5.63 1.34 -9.86
C GLY A 60 6.49 0.93 -11.03
N LEU A 61 5.88 0.92 -12.23
CA LEU A 61 6.58 0.56 -13.46
C LEU A 61 7.32 1.79 -14.01
N PRO A 62 8.62 1.72 -14.29
CA PRO A 62 9.34 2.82 -14.92
C PRO A 62 8.84 3.00 -16.36
N THR A 63 8.34 4.19 -16.66
CA THR A 63 7.92 4.62 -17.99
C THR A 63 8.73 5.83 -18.42
N ILE A 64 8.96 6.00 -19.72
CA ILE A 64 9.72 7.12 -20.26
C ILE A 64 8.74 8.19 -20.73
N GLU A 65 8.86 9.40 -20.21
CA GLU A 65 8.13 10.58 -20.69
C GLU A 65 9.10 11.55 -21.38
N SER A 66 8.64 12.10 -22.52
CA SER A 66 9.33 13.17 -23.23
C SER A 66 8.78 14.53 -22.78
N TYR A 67 9.67 15.46 -22.48
CA TYR A 67 9.31 16.86 -22.23
C TYR A 67 10.21 17.80 -23.03
N THR A 68 9.69 18.97 -23.35
CA THR A 68 10.45 19.99 -24.09
C THR A 68 10.99 21.04 -23.13
N THR A 69 12.27 21.37 -23.26
CA THR A 69 12.90 22.50 -22.57
C THR A 69 13.52 23.46 -23.57
N THR A 70 13.72 24.72 -23.18
CA THR A 70 14.33 25.73 -24.05
C THR A 70 15.80 25.88 -23.66
N ASN A 71 16.72 25.80 -24.62
CA ASN A 71 18.12 26.06 -24.36
C ASN A 71 18.41 27.57 -24.23
N SER A 72 19.64 27.92 -23.86
CA SER A 72 20.11 29.31 -23.78
C SER A 72 20.02 30.09 -25.09
N ASN A 73 19.87 29.41 -26.23
CA ASN A 73 19.75 30.01 -27.56
C ASN A 73 18.28 30.13 -28.04
N GLY A 74 17.30 29.78 -27.20
CA GLY A 74 15.87 29.84 -27.53
C GLY A 74 15.33 28.64 -28.31
N GLU A 75 16.13 27.60 -28.55
CA GLU A 75 15.72 26.39 -29.26
C GLU A 75 15.03 25.40 -28.33
N LYS A 76 13.96 24.78 -28.83
CA LYS A 76 13.24 23.71 -28.13
C LYS A 76 14.01 22.39 -28.26
N ILE A 77 14.48 21.87 -27.14
CA ILE A 77 15.15 20.57 -27.03
C ILE A 77 14.19 19.59 -26.37
N GLU A 78 13.99 18.42 -26.99
CA GLU A 78 13.29 17.29 -26.38
C GLU A 78 14.25 16.56 -25.43
N LYS A 79 13.80 16.36 -24.19
CA LYS A 79 14.49 15.57 -23.17
C LYS A 79 13.59 14.44 -22.70
N LYS A 80 14.20 13.34 -22.28
CA LYS A 80 13.49 12.18 -21.73
C LYS A 80 13.76 12.09 -20.24
N ILE A 81 12.74 11.73 -19.48
CA ILE A 81 12.82 11.39 -18.06
C ILE A 81 12.17 10.04 -17.82
N THR A 82 12.68 9.32 -16.84
CA THR A 82 11.99 8.14 -16.30
C THR A 82 11.02 8.63 -15.23
N VAL A 83 9.75 8.31 -15.40
CA VAL A 83 8.70 8.49 -14.38
C VAL A 83 8.22 7.12 -13.94
N TYR A 84 7.64 7.02 -12.75
CA TYR A 84 7.16 5.75 -12.21
C TYR A 84 5.64 5.76 -12.20
N ALA A 85 5.02 4.80 -12.91
CA ALA A 85 3.58 4.61 -12.90
C ALA A 85 3.15 4.03 -11.55
N VAL A 86 2.36 4.78 -10.80
CA VAL A 86 1.89 4.39 -9.46
C VAL A 86 1.02 3.14 -9.54
N HIS A 87 1.29 2.17 -8.66
CA HIS A 87 0.49 0.96 -8.56
C HIS A 87 -0.96 1.28 -8.18
N ASN A 88 -1.94 0.59 -8.78
CA ASN A 88 -3.38 0.89 -8.59
C ASN A 88 -3.81 0.93 -7.12
N LYS A 89 -3.21 0.09 -6.25
CA LYS A 89 -3.49 0.10 -4.80
C LYS A 89 -2.99 1.34 -4.08
N LEU A 90 -1.85 1.89 -4.48
CA LEU A 90 -1.36 3.17 -3.95
C LEU A 90 -2.24 4.32 -4.44
N ARG A 91 -2.68 4.28 -5.70
CA ARG A 91 -3.66 5.24 -6.21
C ARG A 91 -4.99 5.17 -5.47
N GLU A 92 -5.48 3.97 -5.14
CA GLU A 92 -6.68 3.77 -4.32
C GLU A 92 -6.54 4.41 -2.93
N ILE A 93 -5.35 4.32 -2.31
CA ILE A 93 -5.05 5.01 -1.05
C ILE A 93 -5.15 6.53 -1.22
N ASP A 94 -4.50 7.09 -2.24
CA ASP A 94 -4.53 8.55 -2.52
C ASP A 94 -5.97 9.04 -2.75
N GLU A 95 -6.78 8.29 -3.50
CA GLU A 95 -8.18 8.60 -3.77
C GLU A 95 -9.04 8.60 -2.50
N GLU A 96 -8.82 7.68 -1.56
CA GLU A 96 -9.56 7.64 -0.29
C GLU A 96 -9.10 8.72 0.69
N ILE A 97 -7.80 9.02 0.74
CA ILE A 97 -7.25 10.14 1.52
C ILE A 97 -7.80 11.48 1.01
N ALA A 98 -7.90 11.66 -0.32
CA ALA A 98 -8.48 12.86 -0.92
C ALA A 98 -9.96 13.06 -0.56
N LYS A 99 -10.68 11.97 -0.24
CA LYS A 99 -12.06 12.01 0.29
C LYS A 99 -12.13 12.30 1.80
N GLY A 100 -10.99 12.55 2.45
CA GLY A 100 -10.90 12.82 3.88
C GLY A 100 -11.04 11.59 4.76
N LYS A 101 -10.86 10.38 4.21
CA LYS A 101 -10.93 9.14 4.99
C LYS A 101 -9.55 8.72 5.49
N SER A 102 -9.53 8.16 6.69
CA SER A 102 -8.39 7.37 7.17
C SER A 102 -8.37 6.03 6.46
N VAL A 103 -7.17 5.59 6.07
CA VAL A 103 -6.95 4.34 5.33
C VAL A 103 -6.19 3.35 6.20
N LEU A 104 -6.72 2.13 6.31
CA LEU A 104 -5.98 0.99 6.85
C LEU A 104 -5.40 0.19 5.69
N LEU A 105 -4.08 0.24 5.52
CA LEU A 105 -3.38 -0.63 4.60
C LEU A 105 -3.08 -1.97 5.28
N PHE A 106 -3.59 -3.06 4.73
CA PHE A 106 -3.30 -4.42 5.19
C PHE A 106 -2.49 -5.17 4.14
N ILE A 107 -1.27 -5.58 4.51
CA ILE A 107 -0.39 -6.38 3.67
C ILE A 107 -0.52 -7.84 4.13
N ASP A 108 -1.25 -8.64 3.34
CA ASP A 108 -1.40 -10.08 3.60
C ASP A 108 -0.19 -10.85 3.07
N GLU A 109 0.19 -11.92 3.75
CA GLU A 109 1.32 -12.79 3.36
C GLU A 109 2.63 -12.00 3.07
N ILE A 110 2.93 -10.98 3.87
CA ILE A 110 4.08 -10.07 3.69
C ILE A 110 5.43 -10.81 3.56
N ASN A 111 5.55 -11.98 4.18
CA ASN A 111 6.73 -12.82 4.10
C ASN A 111 6.96 -13.43 2.70
N ARG A 112 6.05 -13.21 1.73
CA ARG A 112 6.15 -13.75 0.37
C ARG A 112 6.55 -12.73 -0.69
N CYS A 113 6.70 -11.44 -0.32
CA CYS A 113 7.04 -10.36 -1.25
C CYS A 113 8.38 -10.53 -2.01
N GLU A 114 9.30 -11.38 -1.51
CA GLU A 114 10.60 -11.68 -2.16
C GLU A 114 10.74 -13.13 -2.63
N HIS A 115 9.78 -14.01 -2.32
CA HIS A 115 9.87 -15.43 -2.70
C HIS A 115 9.37 -15.63 -4.13
N THR A 116 10.09 -15.07 -5.10
CA THR A 116 9.99 -15.53 -6.48
C THR A 116 10.56 -16.95 -6.56
N VAL A 117 9.67 -17.92 -6.82
CA VAL A 117 10.04 -19.15 -7.55
C VAL A 117 10.48 -18.77 -8.97
#